data_AF-A0A542PY89-F1
#
_entry.id   AF-A0A542PY89-F1
#
_cell.length_a   1.000
_cell.length_b   1.000
_cell.length_c   1.000
_cell.angle_alpha   90.00
_cell.angle_beta   90.00
_cell.angle_gamma   90.00
#
_symmetry.space_group_name_H-M   'P 1'
#
loop_
_entity.id
_entity.type
_entity.pdbx_description
1 polymer ?
#
loop_
_entity_poly.entity_id
_entity_poly.type
_entity_poly.pdbx_seq_one_letter_code
_entity_poly.pdbx_strand_id
1 'polypeptide(L)'
;MSAERAAPLIWDTIERYFALLQAHVPAERMRDEILTDDFRTGFVNGLMWQGDQGLRDFLQARAEFFDESHVVEQLSRPERMPSGRWRAHTRLEFFLRQRLEGSPVSETFTGKAFHVWEFAPMPTLVDPPGGAPTGGARPGDEPPGDEPSDGGWRVAAQLIEGFAALDENARRLFSQPSAGMNLDEP
;
A
#
# COMPACT_ATOMS: atom_id res chain seq x y z
N MET A 1 5.58 -1.96 -20.41
CA MET A 1 4.31 -2.38 -19.78
C MET A 1 3.23 -1.32 -20.01
N SER A 2 2.04 -1.73 -20.44
CA SER A 2 0.87 -0.85 -20.65
C SER A 2 0.03 -0.72 -19.38
N ALA A 3 -0.86 0.28 -19.31
CA ALA A 3 -1.76 0.48 -18.18
C ALA A 3 -2.70 -0.71 -17.94
N GLU A 4 -3.17 -1.36 -19.00
CA GLU A 4 -4.04 -2.54 -18.93
C GLU A 4 -3.33 -3.75 -18.32
N ARG A 5 -2.02 -3.91 -18.59
CA ARG A 5 -1.20 -4.96 -17.95
C ARG A 5 -0.80 -4.59 -16.52
N ALA A 6 -0.65 -3.30 -16.21
CA ALA A 6 -0.27 -2.84 -14.88
C ALA A 6 -1.43 -2.89 -13.86
N ALA A 7 -2.67 -2.70 -14.31
CA ALA A 7 -3.84 -2.63 -13.44
C ALA A 7 -4.02 -3.84 -12.50
N PRO A 8 -4.04 -5.10 -12.97
CA PRO A 8 -4.18 -6.25 -12.07
C PRO A 8 -3.02 -6.37 -11.08
N LEU A 9 -1.78 -6.12 -11.52
CA LEU A 9 -0.61 -6.18 -10.64
C LEU A 9 -0.63 -5.11 -9.54
N ILE A 10 -1.09 -3.90 -9.89
CA ILE A 10 -1.28 -2.82 -8.93
C ILE A 10 -2.39 -3.17 -7.94
N TRP A 11 -3.51 -3.74 -8.42
CA TRP A 11 -4.60 -4.19 -7.55
C TRP A 11 -4.09 -5.20 -6.52
N ASP A 12 -3.42 -6.27 -6.96
CA ASP A 12 -2.86 -7.31 -6.09
C ASP A 12 -1.86 -6.74 -5.08
N THR A 13 -1.08 -5.74 -5.49
CA THR A 13 -0.11 -5.06 -4.62
C THR A 13 -0.80 -4.26 -3.52
N ILE A 14 -1.90 -3.57 -3.84
CA ILE A 14 -2.71 -2.84 -2.87
C ILE A 14 -3.36 -3.80 -1.87
N GLU A 15 -3.94 -4.90 -2.35
CA GLU A 15 -4.54 -5.92 -1.47
C GLU A 15 -3.50 -6.53 -0.53
N ARG A 16 -2.31 -6.84 -1.05
CA ARG A 16 -1.20 -7.34 -0.23
C ARG A 16 -0.74 -6.32 0.81
N TYR A 17 -0.65 -5.04 0.44
CA TYR A 17 -0.33 -3.96 1.38
C TYR A 17 -1.34 -3.91 2.53
N PHE A 18 -2.64 -3.97 2.23
CA PHE A 18 -3.67 -3.97 3.27
C PHE A 18 -3.68 -5.25 4.11
N ALA A 19 -3.42 -6.42 3.52
CA ALA A 19 -3.29 -7.67 4.27
C ALA A 19 -2.14 -7.61 5.28
N LEU A 20 -0.99 -7.01 4.91
CA LEU A 20 0.13 -6.80 5.83
C LEU A 20 -0.23 -5.81 6.95
N LEU A 21 -0.94 -4.73 6.65
CA LEU A 21 -1.42 -3.79 7.66
C LEU A 21 -2.38 -4.44 8.66
N GLN A 22 -3.38 -5.17 8.18
CA GLN A 22 -4.37 -5.87 9.01
C GLN A 22 -3.73 -6.97 9.86
N ALA A 23 -2.61 -7.55 9.39
CA ALA A 23 -1.83 -8.51 10.16
C ALA A 23 -0.89 -7.85 11.19
N HIS A 24 -0.90 -6.52 11.32
CA HIS A 24 -0.04 -5.75 12.23
C HIS A 24 1.44 -6.10 12.12
N VAL A 25 1.93 -6.32 10.89
CA VAL A 25 3.35 -6.63 10.68
C VAL A 25 4.24 -5.42 11.02
N PRO A 26 5.47 -5.65 11.53
CA PRO A 26 6.38 -4.56 11.86
C PRO A 26 6.90 -3.84 10.61
N ALA A 27 7.39 -2.61 10.80
CA ALA A 27 7.88 -1.72 9.75
C ALA A 27 8.94 -2.37 8.84
N GLU A 28 9.89 -3.10 9.44
CA GLU A 28 10.96 -3.81 8.73
C GLU A 28 10.39 -4.81 7.72
N ARG A 29 9.39 -5.58 8.16
CA ARG A 29 8.76 -6.58 7.30
C ARG A 29 7.96 -5.94 6.16
N MET A 30 7.24 -4.84 6.42
CA MET A 30 6.55 -4.12 5.34
C MET A 30 7.56 -3.61 4.28
N ARG A 31 8.69 -3.06 4.72
CA ARG A 31 9.75 -2.57 3.83
C ARG A 31 10.33 -3.67 2.99
N ASP A 32 10.69 -4.78 3.59
CA ASP A 32 11.30 -5.88 2.86
C ASP A 32 10.33 -6.47 1.83
N GLU A 33 9.04 -6.52 2.16
CA GLU A 33 8.05 -7.22 1.34
C GLU A 33 7.36 -6.35 0.28
N ILE A 34 6.95 -5.11 0.59
CA ILE A 34 5.98 -4.39 -0.23
C ILE A 34 6.27 -2.89 -0.41
N LEU A 35 7.11 -2.26 0.41
CA LEU A 35 7.37 -0.81 0.33
C LEU A 35 8.68 -0.50 -0.42
N THR A 36 8.77 0.69 -1.00
CA THR A 36 10.06 1.26 -1.43
C THR A 36 10.77 1.93 -0.25
N ASP A 37 12.08 2.13 -0.37
CA ASP A 37 12.89 2.79 0.67
C ASP A 37 12.45 4.23 0.94
N ASP A 38 11.88 4.89 -0.07
CA ASP A 38 11.36 6.26 0.00
C ASP A 38 9.84 6.33 0.23
N PHE A 39 9.25 5.28 0.81
CA PHE A 39 7.81 5.21 1.05
C PHE A 39 7.28 6.38 1.91
N ARG A 40 6.06 6.80 1.58
CA ARG A 40 5.34 7.91 2.21
C ARG A 40 3.85 7.62 2.35
N THR A 41 3.28 7.97 3.50
CA THR A 41 1.83 7.84 3.76
C THR A 41 1.30 9.05 4.54
N GLY A 42 0.03 9.38 4.36
CA GLY A 42 -0.60 10.52 5.02
C GLY A 42 -1.74 11.11 4.21
N PHE A 43 -1.96 12.41 4.35
CA PHE A 43 -3.01 13.15 3.63
C PHE A 43 -2.42 13.96 2.48
N VAL A 44 -3.17 14.07 1.38
CA VAL A 44 -2.82 15.02 0.32
C VAL A 44 -2.88 16.44 0.88
N ASN A 45 -1.74 17.14 0.85
CA ASN A 45 -1.53 18.47 1.44
C ASN A 45 -1.67 18.55 2.97
N GLY A 46 -1.58 17.43 3.69
CA GLY A 46 -1.65 17.40 5.14
C GLY A 46 -0.41 16.77 5.79
N LEU A 47 -0.63 16.17 6.96
CA LEU A 47 0.40 15.42 7.67
C LEU A 47 0.92 14.28 6.77
N MET A 48 2.25 14.08 6.80
CA MET A 48 2.96 13.11 6.00
C MET A 48 3.95 12.35 6.88
N TRP A 49 3.79 11.05 6.98
CA TRP A 49 4.79 10.13 7.51
C TRP A 49 5.70 9.67 6.37
N GLN A 50 7.01 9.84 6.58
CA GLN A 50 8.04 9.47 5.62
C GLN A 50 9.32 9.01 6.32
N GLY A 51 10.08 8.14 5.66
CA GLY A 51 11.29 7.54 6.22
C GLY A 51 11.01 6.55 7.35
N ASP A 52 12.09 6.11 8.00
CA ASP A 52 12.08 5.03 9.01
C ASP A 52 11.21 5.34 10.21
N GLN A 53 11.41 6.52 10.79
CA GLN A 53 10.64 6.92 11.95
C GLN A 53 9.17 7.14 11.57
N GLY A 54 8.90 7.82 10.45
CA GLY A 54 7.53 8.07 10.01
C GLY A 54 6.74 6.78 9.78
N LEU A 55 7.33 5.76 9.16
CA LEU A 55 6.66 4.47 9.00
C LEU A 55 6.34 3.81 10.35
N ARG A 56 7.26 3.86 11.32
CA ARG A 56 7.01 3.31 12.66
C ARG A 56 5.89 4.07 13.37
N ASP A 57 5.91 5.41 13.31
CA ASP A 57 4.89 6.25 13.94
C ASP A 57 3.50 6.00 13.33
N PHE A 58 3.43 5.87 12.00
CA PHE A 58 2.21 5.50 11.28
C PHE A 58 1.67 4.15 11.74
N LEU A 59 2.52 3.11 11.79
CA LEU A 59 2.11 1.77 12.22
C LEU A 59 1.73 1.74 13.70
N GLN A 60 2.42 2.50 14.54
CA GLN A 60 2.11 2.62 15.97
C GLN A 60 0.73 3.25 16.19
N ALA A 61 0.43 4.35 15.50
CA ALA A 61 -0.88 4.98 15.61
C ALA A 61 -2.00 4.09 15.06
N ARG A 62 -1.73 3.30 14.02
CA ARG A 62 -2.69 2.29 13.55
C ARG A 62 -2.88 1.12 14.50
N ALA A 63 -1.91 0.81 15.35
CA ALA A 63 -2.01 -0.31 16.30
C ALA A 63 -3.11 -0.12 17.36
N GLU A 64 -3.66 1.09 17.50
CA GLU A 64 -4.84 1.35 18.33
C GLU A 64 -6.10 0.64 17.82
N PHE A 65 -6.17 0.39 16.50
CA PHE A 65 -7.25 -0.36 15.87
C PHE A 65 -6.90 -1.85 15.86
N PHE A 66 -7.54 -2.64 16.72
CA PHE A 66 -7.24 -4.07 16.87
C PHE A 66 -8.01 -4.96 15.88
N ASP A 67 -8.98 -4.40 15.16
CA ASP A 67 -9.81 -5.09 14.19
C ASP A 67 -10.12 -4.10 13.05
N GLU A 68 -9.49 -4.33 11.90
CA GLU A 68 -9.56 -3.44 10.74
C GLU A 68 -9.75 -4.23 9.43
N SER A 69 -10.49 -3.64 8.50
CA SER A 69 -10.70 -4.18 7.16
C SER A 69 -10.78 -3.06 6.13
N HIS A 70 -10.18 -3.30 4.96
CA HIS A 70 -10.16 -2.39 3.83
C HIS A 70 -10.52 -3.17 2.58
N VAL A 71 -11.57 -2.73 1.88
CA VAL A 71 -12.07 -3.39 0.66
C VAL A 71 -12.01 -2.39 -0.49
N VAL A 72 -11.11 -2.64 -1.45
CA VAL A 72 -10.97 -1.82 -2.65
C VAL A 72 -12.19 -2.05 -3.54
N GLU A 73 -12.97 -1.00 -3.81
CA GLU A 73 -14.14 -1.09 -4.68
C GLU A 73 -13.79 -0.76 -6.14
N GLN A 74 -12.88 0.20 -6.31
CA GLN A 74 -12.56 0.78 -7.60
C GLN A 74 -11.08 1.16 -7.66
N LEU A 75 -10.47 0.93 -8.82
CA LEU A 75 -9.14 1.37 -9.20
C LEU A 75 -9.25 2.18 -10.50
N SER A 76 -8.67 3.37 -10.52
CA SER A 76 -8.58 4.17 -11.74
C SER A 76 -7.63 3.51 -12.74
N ARG A 77 -7.72 3.90 -14.02
CA ARG A 77 -6.70 3.51 -15.00
C ARG A 77 -5.32 3.95 -14.49
N PRO A 78 -4.33 3.04 -14.35
CA PRO A 78 -3.00 3.43 -13.91
C PRO A 78 -2.30 4.31 -14.95
N GLU A 79 -1.56 5.29 -14.47
CA GLU A 79 -0.83 6.26 -15.29
C GLU A 79 0.66 6.15 -15.02
N ARG A 80 1.47 6.07 -16.08
CA ARG A 80 2.93 6.07 -15.94
C ARG A 80 3.44 7.50 -15.84
N MET A 81 4.17 7.79 -14.77
CA MET A 81 4.75 9.10 -14.50
C MET A 81 6.11 9.26 -15.22
N PRO A 82 6.57 10.51 -15.44
CA PRO A 82 7.90 10.79 -16.00
C PRO A 82 9.06 10.20 -15.18
N SER A 83 8.87 10.03 -13.87
CA SER A 83 9.83 9.39 -12.96
C SER A 83 9.98 7.87 -13.20
N GLY A 84 9.16 7.28 -14.08
CA GLY A 84 9.10 5.83 -14.30
C GLY A 84 8.18 5.09 -13.33
N ARG A 85 7.72 5.76 -12.26
CA ARG A 85 6.68 5.27 -11.34
C ARG A 85 5.31 5.22 -12.00
N TRP A 86 4.38 4.54 -11.33
CA TRP A 86 2.98 4.53 -11.72
C TRP A 86 2.13 5.16 -10.65
N ARG A 87 1.10 5.87 -11.07
CA ARG A 87 0.08 6.46 -10.21
C ARG A 87 -1.27 5.82 -10.49
N ALA A 88 -2.04 5.58 -9.45
CA ALA A 88 -3.43 5.19 -9.56
C ALA A 88 -4.23 5.75 -8.39
N HIS A 89 -5.54 5.85 -8.56
CA HIS A 89 -6.47 6.25 -7.51
C HIS A 89 -7.34 5.08 -7.14
N THR A 90 -7.67 4.94 -5.86
CA THR A 90 -8.67 3.96 -5.42
C THR A 90 -9.79 4.61 -4.63
N ARG A 91 -10.98 4.02 -4.73
CA ARG A 91 -12.03 4.16 -3.72
C ARG A 91 -12.14 2.84 -2.97
N LEU A 92 -12.16 2.90 -1.65
CA LEU A 92 -12.33 1.73 -0.80
C LEU A 92 -13.33 2.00 0.32
N GLU A 93 -13.94 0.92 0.81
CA GLU A 93 -14.65 0.90 2.08
C GLU A 93 -13.68 0.49 3.19
N PHE A 94 -13.79 1.15 4.35
CA PHE A 94 -13.02 0.80 5.53
C PHE A 94 -13.95 0.51 6.71
N PHE A 95 -13.49 -0.41 7.55
CA PHE A 95 -14.01 -0.67 8.88
C PHE A 95 -12.82 -0.66 9.84
N LEU A 96 -12.90 0.13 10.90
CA LEU A 96 -11.91 0.15 11.97
C LEU A 96 -12.63 -0.02 13.31
N ARG A 97 -11.95 -0.68 14.24
CA ARG A 97 -12.44 -0.86 15.60
C ARG A 97 -11.31 -0.69 16.59
N GLN A 98 -11.52 0.22 17.54
CA GLN A 98 -10.58 0.51 18.63
C GLN A 98 -11.27 0.34 19.98
N ARG A 99 -10.46 0.11 21.01
CA ARG A 99 -10.91 0.16 22.39
C ARG A 99 -10.45 1.48 22.97
N LEU A 100 -11.38 2.31 23.42
CA LEU A 100 -11.03 3.51 24.17
C LEU A 100 -10.40 3.11 25.50
N GLU A 101 -9.33 3.79 25.90
CA GLU A 101 -8.65 3.54 27.16
C GLU A 101 -9.66 3.64 28.33
N GLY A 102 -9.63 2.65 29.23
CA GLY A 102 -10.57 2.57 30.37
C GLY A 102 -12.02 2.22 30.01
N SER A 103 -12.38 2.08 28.72
CA SER A 103 -13.72 1.68 28.30
C SER A 103 -13.87 0.15 28.21
N PRO A 104 -14.97 -0.41 28.75
CA PRO A 104 -15.31 -1.81 28.51
C PRO A 104 -15.88 -2.05 27.10
N VAL A 105 -16.20 -0.99 26.35
CA VAL A 105 -16.83 -1.05 25.04
C VAL A 105 -15.89 -0.52 23.96
N SER A 106 -15.82 -1.22 22.84
CA SER A 106 -15.11 -0.78 21.63
C SER A 106 -15.96 0.19 20.82
N GLU A 107 -15.34 1.16 20.18
CA GLU A 107 -15.98 1.98 19.14
C GLU A 107 -15.65 1.44 17.74
N THR A 108 -16.60 1.59 16.82
CA THR A 108 -16.45 1.24 15.41
C THR A 108 -16.52 2.49 14.55
N PHE A 109 -15.74 2.48 13.46
CA PHE A 109 -15.58 3.59 12.53
C PHE A 109 -15.68 3.03 11.12
N THR A 110 -16.62 3.56 10.35
CA THR A 110 -16.90 3.08 8.99
C THR A 110 -17.05 4.23 8.01
N GLY A 111 -16.73 3.94 6.75
CA GLY A 111 -16.98 4.85 5.65
C GLY A 111 -16.17 4.48 4.41
N LYS A 112 -16.02 5.46 3.52
CA LYS A 112 -15.23 5.35 2.29
C LYS A 112 -14.04 6.27 2.33
N ALA A 113 -12.91 5.79 1.82
CA ALA A 113 -11.70 6.57 1.65
C ALA A 113 -11.28 6.61 0.17
N PHE A 114 -10.78 7.77 -0.26
CA PHE A 114 -10.21 7.98 -1.57
C PHE A 114 -8.70 8.12 -1.42
N HIS A 115 -7.95 7.33 -2.19
CA HIS A 115 -6.50 7.32 -2.12
C HIS A 115 -5.86 7.63 -3.45
N VAL A 116 -4.70 8.30 -3.38
CA VAL A 116 -3.70 8.35 -4.44
C VAL A 116 -2.56 7.41 -4.05
N TRP A 117 -2.17 6.58 -5.00
CA TRP A 117 -1.08 5.65 -4.83
C TRP A 117 0.05 5.95 -5.81
N GLU A 118 1.28 5.70 -5.37
CA GLU A 118 2.43 5.62 -6.25
C GLU A 118 3.11 4.26 -6.10
N PHE A 119 3.53 3.68 -7.22
CA PHE A 119 4.17 2.38 -7.27
C PHE A 119 5.47 2.41 -8.07
N ALA A 120 6.44 1.63 -7.62
CA ALA A 120 7.63 1.32 -8.37
C ALA A 120 7.57 -0.15 -8.81
N PRO A 121 7.74 -0.45 -10.12
CA PRO A 121 7.97 -1.83 -10.53
C PRO A 121 9.33 -2.27 -9.96
N MET A 122 9.41 -3.45 -9.36
CA MET A 122 10.71 -4.03 -9.05
C MET A 122 11.45 -4.26 -10.36
N PRO A 123 12.75 -3.96 -10.42
CA PRO A 123 13.56 -4.48 -11.50
C PRO A 123 13.41 -6.00 -11.47
N THR A 124 13.02 -6.57 -12.60
CA THR A 124 13.25 -7.99 -12.83
C THR A 124 14.73 -8.23 -12.58
N LEU A 125 15.05 -9.17 -11.69
CA LEU A 125 16.39 -9.70 -11.60
C LEU A 125 16.67 -10.32 -12.97
N VAL A 126 17.30 -9.54 -13.85
CA VAL A 126 17.84 -10.05 -15.09
C VAL A 126 18.91 -11.03 -14.66
N ASP A 127 18.82 -12.28 -15.10
CA ASP A 127 19.86 -13.27 -14.84
C ASP A 127 21.23 -12.64 -15.14
N PRO A 128 22.23 -12.82 -14.26
CA PRO A 128 23.56 -12.30 -14.53
C PRO A 128 24.04 -12.87 -15.88
N PRO A 129 24.63 -12.05 -16.76
CA PRO A 129 25.18 -12.53 -18.02
C PRO A 129 26.40 -13.43 -17.71
N GLY A 130 26.18 -14.74 -17.51
CA GLY A 130 27.28 -15.63 -17.14
C GLY A 130 26.95 -17.08 -16.75
N GLY A 131 25.70 -17.53 -16.79
CA GLY A 131 25.38 -18.95 -16.63
C GLY A 131 25.65 -19.72 -17.92
N ALA A 132 26.80 -20.37 -18.04
CA ALA A 132 27.08 -21.27 -19.16
C ALA A 132 25.99 -22.35 -19.29
N PRO A 133 25.43 -22.61 -20.48
CA PRO A 133 24.45 -23.68 -20.65
C PRO A 133 25.17 -25.04 -20.61
N THR A 134 25.16 -25.71 -19.45
CA THR A 134 25.39 -27.16 -19.39
C THR A 134 24.06 -27.89 -19.58
N GLY A 135 23.81 -28.36 -20.80
CA GLY A 135 22.74 -29.32 -21.07
C GLY A 135 22.20 -29.20 -22.49
N GLY A 136 22.46 -30.21 -23.32
CA GLY A 136 22.19 -30.18 -24.75
C GLY A 136 20.69 -30.07 -25.09
N ALA A 137 20.33 -29.00 -25.78
CA ALA A 137 19.06 -28.88 -26.48
C ALA A 137 19.14 -29.60 -27.83
N ARG A 138 18.09 -30.37 -28.16
CA ARG A 138 17.91 -30.95 -29.50
C ARG A 138 17.52 -29.83 -30.48
N PRO A 139 17.91 -29.91 -31.77
CA PRO A 139 17.48 -28.95 -32.77
C PRO A 139 15.96 -29.10 -32.98
N GLY A 140 15.17 -28.15 -32.49
CA GLY A 140 13.71 -28.13 -32.64
C GLY A 140 12.94 -27.44 -31.50
N ASP A 141 13.57 -27.22 -30.35
CA ASP A 141 12.94 -26.43 -29.28
C ASP A 141 13.22 -24.94 -29.52
N GLU A 142 12.21 -24.22 -30.00
CA GLU A 142 12.17 -22.76 -29.83
C GLU A 142 12.32 -22.46 -28.33
N PRO A 143 13.24 -21.58 -27.92
CA PRO A 143 13.32 -21.20 -26.52
C PRO A 143 11.97 -20.57 -26.13
N PRO A 144 11.40 -20.90 -24.96
CA PRO A 144 10.29 -20.11 -24.45
C PRO A 144 10.79 -18.68 -24.39
N GLY A 145 10.08 -17.77 -25.05
CA GLY A 145 10.47 -16.37 -25.11
C GLY A 145 10.77 -15.87 -23.71
N ASP A 146 11.83 -15.08 -23.57
CA ASP A 146 12.18 -14.32 -22.37
C ASP A 146 10.99 -13.41 -21.99
N GLU A 147 9.96 -13.98 -21.37
CA GLU A 147 8.98 -13.21 -20.63
C GLU A 147 9.70 -12.76 -19.37
N PRO A 148 9.92 -11.44 -19.18
CA PRO A 148 10.41 -10.96 -17.90
C PRO A 148 9.42 -11.47 -16.85
N SER A 149 9.89 -12.31 -15.92
CA SER A 149 9.10 -12.73 -14.76
C SER A 149 8.48 -11.48 -14.18
N ASP A 150 7.15 -11.35 -14.11
CA ASP A 150 6.48 -10.11 -13.69
C ASP A 150 7.12 -9.59 -12.39
N GLY A 151 8.02 -8.60 -12.53
CA GLY A 151 8.76 -8.05 -11.41
C GLY A 151 7.74 -7.50 -10.44
N GLY A 152 7.77 -7.98 -9.20
CA GLY A 152 6.78 -7.58 -8.18
C GLY A 152 6.71 -6.06 -8.06
N TRP A 153 5.58 -5.51 -7.69
CA TRP A 153 5.46 -4.07 -7.49
C TRP A 153 5.65 -3.72 -6.02
N ARG A 154 6.18 -2.52 -5.79
CA ARG A 154 6.32 -1.94 -4.45
C ARG A 154 5.54 -0.64 -4.36
N VAL A 155 4.94 -0.41 -3.20
CA VAL A 155 4.24 0.83 -2.88
C VAL A 155 5.27 1.89 -2.49
N ALA A 156 5.26 3.00 -3.21
CA ALA A 156 6.04 4.18 -2.91
C ALA A 156 5.22 5.26 -2.20
N ALA A 157 3.90 5.30 -2.43
CA ALA A 157 3.03 6.19 -1.67
C ALA A 157 1.63 5.62 -1.50
N GLN A 158 1.00 5.91 -0.36
CA GLN A 158 -0.42 5.76 -0.11
C GLN A 158 -0.94 7.02 0.59
N LEU A 159 -1.68 7.86 -0.14
CA LEU A 159 -2.10 9.17 0.35
C LEU A 159 -3.63 9.26 0.35
N ILE A 160 -4.22 9.74 1.43
CA ILE A 160 -5.65 9.97 1.54
C ILE A 160 -5.99 11.32 0.91
N GLU A 161 -6.82 11.33 -0.12
CA GLU A 161 -7.39 12.55 -0.73
C GLU A 161 -8.64 13.03 -0.02
N GLY A 162 -9.40 12.11 0.59
CA GLY A 162 -10.61 12.47 1.30
C GLY A 162 -11.44 11.26 1.70
N PHE A 163 -12.61 11.56 2.26
CA PHE A 163 -13.54 10.58 2.78
C PHE A 163 -14.98 10.85 2.32
N ALA A 164 -15.80 9.81 2.33
CA ALA A 164 -17.25 9.90 2.12
C ALA A 164 -17.98 8.87 2.97
N ALA A 165 -19.29 9.06 3.12
CA ALA A 165 -20.18 8.11 3.82
C ALA A 165 -19.70 7.72 5.23
N LEU A 166 -19.05 8.64 5.93
CA LEU A 166 -18.56 8.44 7.28
C LEU A 166 -19.73 8.30 8.26
N ASP A 167 -19.66 7.31 9.16
CA ASP A 167 -20.51 7.29 10.35
C ASP A 167 -20.16 8.42 11.32
N GLU A 168 -20.90 8.53 12.42
CA GLU A 168 -20.70 9.62 13.39
C GLU A 168 -19.33 9.57 14.07
N ASN A 169 -18.86 8.37 14.43
CA ASN A 169 -17.58 8.18 15.09
C ASN A 169 -16.42 8.51 14.14
N ALA A 170 -16.50 8.06 12.89
CA ALA A 170 -15.51 8.35 11.86
C ALA A 170 -15.47 9.84 11.50
N ARG A 171 -16.63 10.52 11.44
CA ARG A 171 -16.66 11.98 11.29
C ARG A 171 -15.95 12.68 12.44
N ARG A 172 -16.17 12.23 13.69
CA ARG A 172 -15.51 12.80 14.86
C ARG A 172 -14.00 12.57 14.84
N LEU A 173 -13.56 11.37 14.47
CA LEU A 173 -12.15 11.00 14.37
C LEU A 173 -11.41 11.86 13.33
N PHE A 174 -11.95 11.93 12.10
CA PHE A 174 -11.28 12.62 10.99
C PHE A 174 -11.54 14.14 10.93
N SER A 175 -12.40 14.70 11.78
CA SER A 175 -12.62 16.16 11.85
C SER A 175 -11.64 16.89 12.77
N GLN A 176 -10.82 16.16 13.53
CA GLN A 176 -9.79 16.74 14.39
C GLN A 176 -8.46 16.77 13.63
N PRO A 177 -7.85 17.95 13.41
CA PRO A 177 -6.59 18.08 12.67
C PRO A 177 -5.42 17.28 13.27
N SER A 178 -5.50 16.95 14.57
CA SER A 178 -4.50 16.21 15.33
C SER A 178 -4.92 14.77 15.70
N ALA A 179 -6.20 14.41 15.65
CA ALA A 179 -6.67 13.11 16.17
C ALA A 179 -6.84 12.02 15.10
N GLY A 180 -6.43 12.29 13.85
CA GLY A 180 -6.35 11.24 12.84
C GLY A 180 -5.41 10.10 13.25
N MET A 181 -4.43 10.40 14.12
CA MET A 181 -3.47 9.52 14.79
C MET A 181 -2.90 10.35 15.95
N ASN A 182 -3.21 10.03 17.21
CA ASN A 182 -2.67 10.77 18.36
C ASN A 182 -1.14 10.63 18.38
N LEU A 183 -0.43 11.54 17.72
CA LEU A 183 0.93 11.87 18.08
C LEU A 183 0.80 12.77 19.31
N ASP A 184 0.67 12.17 20.49
CA ASP A 184 0.89 12.90 21.72
C ASP A 184 2.25 13.61 21.59
N GLU A 185 2.23 14.94 21.55
CA GLU A 185 3.44 15.73 21.81
C GLU A 185 3.88 15.46 23.26
N PRO A 186 5.20 15.39 23.52
CA PRO A 186 5.76 15.00 24.82
C PRO A 186 5.41 15.95 25.98
#